data_AF-A0A7M1URL4-F1
#
_entry.id   AF-A0A7M1URL4-F1
#
_cell.length_a   1.000
_cell.length_b   1.000
_cell.length_c   1.000
_cell.angle_alpha   90.00
_cell.angle_beta   90.00
_cell.angle_gamma   90.00
#
_symmetry.space_group_name_H-M   'P 1'
#
loop_
_entity.id
_entity.type
_entity.pdbx_description
1 polymer ?
#
loop_
_entity_poly.entity_id
_entity_poly.type
_entity_poly.pdbx_seq_one_letter_code
_entity_poly.pdbx_strand_id
1 'polypeptide(L)'
;MKPETQSIILFLLGILLIGLGVALALVQLYTYVPRIVSGGPEEALSGILYELLGLVAKLGFIGLVIYGGSVLLRNGVHMLLELRRIEKGVPQRSESSKQG
;
A
#
# COMPACT_ATOMS: atom_id res chain seq x y z
N MET A 1 -8.22 -21.87 -11.36
CA MET A 1 -7.79 -20.73 -12.20
C MET A 1 -6.38 -21.00 -12.69
N LYS A 2 -6.03 -20.55 -13.90
CA LYS A 2 -4.65 -20.64 -14.39
C LYS A 2 -3.75 -19.71 -13.57
N PRO A 3 -2.49 -20.08 -13.29
CA PRO A 3 -1.59 -19.26 -12.49
C PRO A 3 -1.29 -17.89 -13.15
N GLU A 4 -1.34 -17.80 -14.48
CA GLU A 4 -1.26 -16.54 -15.24
C GLU A 4 -2.40 -15.56 -14.89
N THR A 5 -3.61 -16.07 -14.75
CA THR A 5 -4.78 -15.25 -14.41
C THR A 5 -4.65 -14.69 -13.00
N GLN A 6 -4.11 -15.49 -12.07
CA GLN A 6 -3.90 -15.05 -10.68
C GLN A 6 -2.84 -13.96 -10.57
N SER A 7 -1.72 -14.08 -11.28
CA SER A 7 -0.66 -13.07 -11.27
C SER A 7 -1.11 -11.74 -11.87
N ILE A 8 -1.88 -11.77 -12.96
CA ILE A 8 -2.49 -10.58 -13.56
C ILE A 8 -3.48 -9.93 -12.59
N ILE A 9 -4.32 -10.71 -11.91
CA ILE A 9 -5.27 -10.18 -10.92
C ILE A 9 -4.53 -9.51 -9.77
N LEU A 10 -3.50 -10.15 -9.20
CA LEU A 10 -2.69 -9.56 -8.13
C LEU A 10 -2.03 -8.25 -8.57
N PHE A 11 -1.52 -8.21 -9.81
CA PHE A 11 -0.91 -7.03 -10.38
C PHE A 11 -1.92 -5.87 -10.53
N LEU A 12 -3.09 -6.15 -11.14
CA LEU A 12 -4.14 -5.14 -11.30
C LEU A 12 -4.69 -4.64 -9.96
N LEU A 13 -4.87 -5.55 -9.00
CA LEU A 13 -5.32 -5.20 -7.65
C LEU A 13 -4.29 -4.31 -6.94
N GLY A 14 -3.00 -4.58 -7.12
CA GLY A 14 -1.92 -3.74 -6.59
C GLY A 14 -1.93 -2.32 -7.17
N ILE A 15 -2.09 -2.17 -8.49
CA ILE A 15 -2.25 -0.87 -9.14
C ILE A 15 -3.47 -0.13 -8.59
N LEU A 16 -4.60 -0.84 -8.49
CA LEU A 16 -5.84 -0.26 -7.99
C LEU A 16 -5.70 0.26 -6.55
N LEU A 17 -5.06 -0.53 -5.66
CA LEU A 17 -4.83 -0.12 -4.27
C LEU A 17 -3.93 1.12 -4.19
N ILE A 18 -2.83 1.16 -4.95
CA ILE A 18 -1.94 2.32 -4.95
C ILE A 18 -2.67 3.55 -5.50
N GLY A 19 -3.39 3.40 -6.62
CA GLY A 19 -4.19 4.48 -7.19
C GLY A 19 -5.23 5.02 -6.20
N LEU A 20 -5.92 4.13 -5.47
CA LEU A 20 -6.86 4.50 -4.43
C LEU A 20 -6.15 5.24 -3.27
N GLY A 21 -5.02 4.72 -2.79
CA GLY A 21 -4.24 5.36 -1.73
C GLY A 21 -3.79 6.77 -2.11
N VAL A 22 -3.28 6.96 -3.33
CA VAL A 22 -2.89 8.27 -3.86
C VAL A 22 -4.09 9.20 -3.99
N ALA A 23 -5.23 8.71 -4.50
CA ALA A 23 -6.45 9.50 -4.61
C ALA A 23 -6.94 9.99 -3.23
N LEU A 24 -6.95 9.11 -2.22
CA LEU A 24 -7.30 9.47 -0.85
C LEU A 24 -6.33 10.51 -0.26
N ALA A 25 -5.03 10.38 -0.54
CA ALA A 25 -4.03 11.36 -0.13
C ALA A 25 -4.27 12.73 -0.75
N LEU A 26 -4.57 12.79 -2.05
CA LEU A 26 -4.88 14.03 -2.75
C LEU A 26 -6.15 14.69 -2.22
N VAL A 27 -7.22 13.90 -2.00
CA VAL A 27 -8.44 14.42 -1.40
C VAL A 27 -8.14 15.02 -0.03
N GLN A 28 -7.38 14.32 0.82
CA GLN A 28 -7.03 14.82 2.14
C GLN A 28 -6.15 16.09 2.05
N LEU A 29 -5.27 16.20 1.05
CA LEU A 29 -4.44 17.40 0.83
C LEU A 29 -5.28 18.62 0.44
N TYR A 30 -6.23 18.46 -0.47
CA TYR A 30 -7.03 19.58 -1.00
C TYR A 30 -8.25 19.95 -0.16
N THR A 31 -8.78 19.02 0.64
CA THR A 31 -9.97 19.24 1.46
C THR A 31 -9.67 19.49 2.93
N TYR A 32 -8.41 19.43 3.35
CA TYR A 32 -8.05 19.70 4.74
C TYR A 32 -8.30 21.17 5.09
N VAL A 33 -9.25 21.37 5.99
CA VAL A 33 -9.51 22.65 6.64
C VAL A 33 -9.23 22.45 8.12
N PRO A 34 -8.25 23.17 8.71
CA PRO A 34 -7.97 23.10 10.13
C PRO A 34 -9.22 23.51 10.91
N ARG A 35 -9.61 22.75 11.93
CA ARG A 35 -10.72 23.17 12.79
C ARG A 35 -10.14 24.10 13.84
N ILE A 36 -10.61 25.35 13.83
CA ILE A 36 -10.22 26.31 14.85
C ILE A 36 -11.02 25.98 16.11
N VAL A 37 -10.35 25.45 17.13
CA VAL A 37 -10.98 25.17 18.42
C VAL A 37 -11.03 26.49 19.20
N SER A 38 -12.25 27.02 19.41
CA SER A 38 -12.48 28.21 20.22
C SER A 38 -12.77 27.81 21.66
N GLY A 39 -11.90 28.19 22.59
CA GLY A 39 -11.98 27.88 24.02
C GLY A 39 -10.76 28.43 24.79
N GLY A 40 -10.67 28.16 26.09
CA GLY A 40 -9.49 28.44 26.90
C GLY A 40 -8.24 27.70 26.39
N PRO A 41 -7.03 28.07 26.87
CA PRO A 41 -5.77 27.51 26.37
C PRO A 41 -5.68 25.97 26.42
N GLU A 42 -6.25 25.35 27.46
CA GLU A 42 -6.26 23.89 27.66
C GLU A 42 -7.19 23.18 26.66
N GLU A 43 -8.34 23.80 26.35
CA GLU A 43 -9.34 23.31 25.40
C GLU A 43 -8.80 23.44 23.96
N ALA A 44 -8.13 24.54 23.65
CA ALA A 44 -7.45 24.73 22.37
C ALA A 44 -6.33 23.71 22.16
N LEU A 45 -5.50 23.46 23.18
CA LEU A 45 -4.41 22.48 23.11
C LEU A 45 -4.93 21.05 22.89
N SER A 46 -5.93 20.64 23.66
CA SER A 46 -6.53 19.30 23.52
C SER A 46 -7.17 19.12 22.13
N GLY A 47 -7.88 20.13 21.63
CA GLY A 47 -8.46 20.11 20.27
C GLY A 47 -7.40 19.92 19.17
N ILE A 48 -6.30 20.66 19.24
CA ILE A 48 -5.18 20.53 18.29
C ILE A 48 -4.55 19.13 18.36
N LEU A 49 -4.36 18.57 19.55
CA LEU A 49 -3.80 17.23 19.71
C LEU A 49 -4.69 16.14 19.10
N TYR A 50 -6.00 16.22 19.29
CA TYR A 50 -6.94 15.28 18.67
C TYR A 50 -6.94 15.39 17.14
N GLU A 51 -6.87 16.60 16.60
CA GLU A 51 -6.73 16.80 15.15
C GLU A 51 -5.44 16.21 14.61
N LEU A 52 -4.33 16.47 15.28
CA LEU A 52 -3.02 15.95 14.87
C LEU A 52 -3.02 14.41 14.89
N LEU A 53 -3.57 13.81 15.94
CA LEU A 53 -3.71 12.36 16.04
C LEU A 53 -4.57 11.80 14.91
N GLY A 54 -5.68 12.46 14.59
CA GLY A 54 -6.55 12.10 13.46
C GLY A 54 -5.84 12.20 12.11
N LEU A 55 -5.00 13.21 11.93
CA LEU A 55 -4.24 13.43 10.71
C LEU A 55 -3.15 12.37 10.53
N VAL A 56 -2.43 12.05 11.60
CA VAL A 56 -1.43 10.96 11.64
C VAL A 56 -2.10 9.62 11.37
N ALA A 57 -3.26 9.33 11.98
CA ALA A 57 -3.99 8.08 11.75
C ALA A 57 -4.42 7.94 10.28
N LYS A 58 -4.94 9.00 9.66
CA LYS A 58 -5.31 9.00 8.23
C LYS A 58 -4.11 8.79 7.33
N LEU A 59 -3.00 9.49 7.58
CA LEU A 59 -1.75 9.31 6.83
C LEU A 59 -1.21 7.89 6.99
N GLY A 60 -1.24 7.34 8.20
CA GLY A 60 -0.85 5.95 8.48
C GLY A 60 -1.69 4.95 7.70
N PHE A 61 -3.01 5.14 7.67
CA PHE A 61 -3.92 4.30 6.88
C PHE A 61 -3.60 4.37 5.39
N ILE A 62 -3.43 5.57 4.83
CA ILE A 62 -3.05 5.77 3.42
C ILE A 62 -1.71 5.07 3.11
N GLY A 63 -0.71 5.23 3.99
CA GLY A 63 0.58 4.55 3.87
C GLY A 63 0.43 3.03 3.84
N LEU A 64 -0.43 2.47 4.69
CA LEU A 64 -0.70 1.03 4.75
C LEU A 64 -1.39 0.52 3.48
N VAL A 65 -2.32 1.29 2.91
CA VAL A 65 -2.98 0.97 1.63
C VAL A 65 -1.94 0.93 0.49
N ILE A 66 -1.08 1.94 0.40
CA ILE A 66 -0.02 2.00 -0.63
C ILE A 66 0.98 0.87 -0.44
N TYR A 67 1.39 0.58 0.80
CA TYR A 67 2.26 -0.54 1.12
C TYR A 67 1.65 -1.88 0.72
N GLY A 68 0.38 -2.12 1.07
CA GLY A 68 -0.36 -3.33 0.68
C GLY A 68 -0.42 -3.51 -0.84
N GLY A 69 -0.73 -2.43 -1.57
CA GLY A 69 -0.69 -2.43 -3.03
C GLY A 69 0.69 -2.74 -3.61
N SER A 70 1.75 -2.24 -2.97
CA SER A 70 3.15 -2.50 -3.38
C SER A 70 3.55 -3.96 -3.17
N VAL A 71 3.12 -4.58 -2.05
CA VAL A 71 3.34 -6.02 -1.80
C VAL A 71 2.59 -6.88 -2.82
N LEU A 72 1.35 -6.53 -3.14
CA LEU A 72 0.56 -7.22 -4.17
C LEU A 72 1.23 -7.14 -5.54
N LEU A 73 1.72 -5.95 -5.93
CA LEU A 73 2.48 -5.76 -7.16
C LEU A 73 3.74 -6.62 -7.20
N ARG A 74 4.53 -6.59 -6.11
CA ARG A 74 5.76 -7.39 -6.00
C ARG A 74 5.48 -8.87 -6.21
N ASN A 75 4.44 -9.40 -5.56
CA ASN A 75 4.05 -10.80 -5.67
C ASN A 75 3.52 -11.13 -7.07
N GLY A 76 2.68 -10.27 -7.65
CA GLY A 76 2.16 -10.43 -9.01
C GLY A 76 3.27 -10.46 -10.06
N VAL A 77 4.23 -9.52 -9.99
CA VAL A 77 5.38 -9.46 -10.89
C VAL A 77 6.29 -10.67 -10.71
N HIS A 78 6.61 -11.07 -9.49
CA HIS A 78 7.45 -12.23 -9.23
C HIS A 78 6.86 -13.50 -9.86
N MET A 79 5.56 -13.71 -9.64
CA MET A 79 4.84 -14.84 -10.21
C MET A 79 4.82 -14.78 -11.75
N LEU A 80 4.57 -13.62 -12.36
CA LEU A 80 4.68 -13.43 -13.82
C LEU A 80 6.07 -13.78 -14.38
N LEU A 81 7.13 -13.40 -13.67
CA LEU A 81 8.51 -13.70 -14.07
C LEU A 81 8.82 -15.19 -13.93
N GLU A 82 8.32 -15.86 -12.88
CA GLU A 82 8.48 -17.30 -12.70
C GLU A 82 7.75 -18.10 -13.77
N LEU A 83 6.50 -17.74 -14.09
CA LEU A 83 5.76 -18.39 -15.18
C LEU A 83 6.51 -18.25 -16.51
N ARG A 84 7.01 -17.04 -16.83
CA ARG A 84 7.81 -16.82 -18.04
C ARG A 84 9.11 -17.63 -18.04
N ARG A 85 9.75 -17.82 -16.88
CA ARG A 85 10.98 -18.62 -16.76
C ARG A 85 10.70 -20.11 -17.02
N ILE A 86 9.58 -20.63 -16.49
CA ILE A 86 9.12 -22.00 -16.73
C ILE A 86 8.76 -22.20 -18.21
N GLU A 87 8.04 -21.24 -18.81
CA GLU A 87 7.67 -21.28 -20.23
C GLU A 87 8.91 -21.28 -21.15
N LYS A 88 9.97 -20.58 -20.76
CA LYS A 88 11.26 -20.58 -21.48
C LYS A 88 12.15 -21.80 -21.21
N GLY A 89 11.69 -22.77 -20.42
CA GLY A 89 12.40 -24.03 -20.17
C GLY A 89 13.68 -23.87 -19.34
N VAL A 90 13.84 -22.78 -18.58
CA VAL A 90 15.01 -22.58 -17.70
C VAL A 90 14.70 -23.25 -16.35
N PRO A 91 15.35 -24.37 -15.99
CA PRO A 91 15.05 -25.08 -14.76
C PRO A 91 15.43 -24.24 -13.53
N GLN A 92 14.60 -24.29 -12.48
CA GLN A 92 14.87 -23.68 -11.18
C GLN A 92 16.25 -24.12 -10.70
N ARG A 93 17.17 -23.16 -10.53
CA ARG A 93 18.40 -23.38 -9.79
C ARG A 93 17.97 -23.62 -8.35
N SER A 94 17.94 -24.88 -7.94
CA SER A 94 17.63 -25.29 -6.58
C SER A 94 18.57 -24.57 -5.61
N GLU A 95 18.03 -23.67 -4.79
CA GLU A 95 18.71 -23.17 -3.59
C GLU A 95 18.69 -24.27 -2.51
N SER A 96 19.26 -25.44 -2.83
CA SER A 96 19.44 -26.57 -1.92
C SER A 96 20.92 -26.92 -1.80
N SER A 97 21.75 -25.93 -1.48
CA SER A 97 23.13 -26.20 -1.07
C SER A 97 23.74 -25.03 -0.30
N LYS A 98 23.17 -24.71 0.87
CA LYS A 98 23.88 -24.11 2.02
C LYS A 98 23.21 -24.52 3.33
N GLN A 99 23.07 -25.83 3.54
CA GLN A 99 23.20 -26.42 4.87
C GLN A 99 24.42 -27.33 4.78
N GLY A 100 25.47 -26.94 5.49
CA GLY A 100 26.79 -27.56 5.54
C GLY A 100 27.67 -26.72 6.44
#